data_AF-A0A7C3K0W2-F1
#
_entry.id   AF-A0A7C3K0W2-F1
#
_cell.length_a   1.000
_cell.length_b   1.000
_cell.length_c   1.000
_cell.angle_alpha   90.00
_cell.angle_beta   90.00
_cell.angle_gamma   90.00
#
_symmetry.space_group_name_H-M   'P 1'
#
loop_
_entity.id
_entity.type
_entity.pdbx_description
1 polymer ?
#
loop_
_entity_poly.entity_id
_entity_poly.type
_entity_poly.pdbx_seq_one_letter_code
_entity_poly.pdbx_strand_id
1 'polypeptide(L)'
;MDRLVKKKITRRQFIKGSVAGTVVPLLGGKLPFYGSLAHASGEADLVVAKNGSPAQLLQGAMTPLGGMKRFVKEGQRVVIKANIAWARKPEQACTNNPDLLSALIKMCYDAGAKRVAVWDHTCDNYQFTFSRS
;
A
#
# COMPACT_ATOMS: atom_id res chain seq x y z
N MET A 1 -52.29 6.61 17.05
CA MET A 1 -51.62 6.70 15.73
C MET A 1 -51.09 8.11 15.59
N ASP A 2 -49.91 8.41 16.15
CA ASP A 2 -49.27 9.72 15.99
C ASP A 2 -47.97 9.57 15.22
N ARG A 3 -48.01 10.04 13.97
CA ARG A 3 -46.91 9.98 13.00
C ARG A 3 -45.82 10.97 13.42
N LEU A 4 -44.70 10.47 13.92
CA LEU A 4 -43.43 11.22 13.95
C LEU A 4 -42.91 11.37 12.52
N VAL A 5 -43.36 12.43 11.84
CA VAL A 5 -42.83 12.86 10.55
C VAL A 5 -41.40 13.36 10.77
N LYS A 6 -40.39 12.53 10.43
CA LYS A 6 -38.98 12.95 10.38
C LYS A 6 -38.84 14.11 9.40
N LYS A 7 -38.68 15.32 9.92
CA LYS A 7 -38.47 16.55 9.14
C LYS A 7 -37.12 16.45 8.42
N LYS A 8 -37.14 16.42 7.08
CA LYS A 8 -35.94 16.28 6.23
C LYS A 8 -35.10 17.57 6.33
N ILE A 9 -33.88 17.47 6.86
CA ILE A 9 -32.97 18.62 7.03
C ILE A 9 -32.51 19.12 5.65
N THR A 10 -32.59 20.42 5.41
CA THR A 10 -32.11 21.02 4.16
C THR A 10 -30.62 21.37 4.21
N ARG A 11 -29.93 21.39 3.06
CA ARG A 11 -28.48 21.70 2.96
C ARG A 11 -28.09 23.02 3.64
N ARG A 12 -28.93 24.06 3.51
CA ARG A 12 -28.72 25.37 4.17
C ARG A 12 -28.83 25.26 5.69
N GLN A 13 -29.74 24.45 6.21
CA GLN A 13 -29.86 24.19 7.64
C GLN A 13 -28.67 23.36 8.16
N PHE A 14 -28.15 22.43 7.36
CA PHE A 14 -26.93 21.69 7.68
C PHE A 14 -25.72 22.63 7.79
N ILE A 15 -25.49 23.50 6.79
CA ILE A 15 -24.38 24.45 6.79
C ILE A 15 -24.47 25.43 7.98
N LYS A 16 -25.67 25.94 8.28
CA LYS A 16 -25.88 26.79 9.47
C LYS A 16 -25.67 26.02 10.77
N GLY A 17 -26.06 24.74 10.82
CA GLY A 17 -25.84 23.85 11.97
C GLY A 17 -24.37 23.52 12.21
N SER A 18 -23.56 23.35 11.16
CA SER A 18 -22.11 23.14 11.29
C SER A 18 -21.36 24.34 11.87
N VAL A 19 -21.87 25.56 11.67
CA VAL A 19 -21.29 26.77 12.30
C VAL A 19 -21.71 26.91 13.76
N ALA A 20 -22.88 26.40 14.16
CA ALA A 20 -23.27 26.34 15.56
C ALA A 20 -22.56 25.23 16.34
N GLY A 21 -22.14 24.15 15.65
CA GLY A 21 -21.44 23.01 16.25
C GLY A 21 -19.99 23.27 16.69
N THR A 22 -19.37 24.37 16.27
CA THR A 22 -18.00 24.72 16.66
C THR A 22 -17.90 25.45 18.00
N VAL A 23 -19.00 25.98 18.55
CA VAL A 23 -18.97 26.73 19.83
C VAL A 23 -19.34 25.86 21.03
N VAL A 24 -20.11 24.79 20.84
CA VAL A 24 -20.59 23.92 21.94
C VAL A 24 -19.48 23.10 22.65
N PRO A 25 -18.35 22.68 22.01
CA PRO A 25 -17.33 21.92 22.72
C PRO A 25 -16.56 22.71 23.79
N LEU A 26 -16.66 24.04 23.81
CA LEU A 26 -15.89 24.89 24.73
C LEU A 26 -16.55 25.09 26.11
N LEU A 27 -17.80 24.65 26.33
CA LEU A 27 -18.53 25.03 27.56
C LEU A 27 -19.28 23.91 28.31
N GLY A 28 -19.24 22.65 27.88
CA GLY A 28 -19.96 21.61 28.63
C GLY A 28 -19.60 20.21 28.22
N GLY A 29 -18.77 19.56 29.03
CA GLY A 29 -18.48 18.13 28.90
C GLY A 29 -19.75 17.29 28.85
N LYS A 30 -19.68 16.21 28.06
CA LYS A 30 -20.70 15.18 27.80
C LYS A 30 -21.67 15.47 26.64
N LEU A 31 -21.15 15.42 25.41
CA LEU A 31 -21.92 14.93 24.26
C LEU A 31 -21.31 13.62 23.75
N PRO A 32 -22.13 12.65 23.31
CA PRO A 32 -21.65 11.39 22.77
C PRO A 32 -20.86 11.69 21.51
N PHE A 33 -19.60 11.24 21.50
CA PHE A 33 -18.67 11.34 20.39
C PHE A 33 -19.24 10.59 19.18
N TYR A 34 -20.05 11.26 18.37
CA TYR A 34 -20.37 10.82 17.03
C TYR A 34 -19.09 10.94 16.22
N GLY A 35 -18.42 9.79 16.09
CA GLY A 35 -17.21 9.50 15.32
C GLY A 35 -16.54 10.71 14.72
N SER A 36 -15.44 11.13 15.34
CA SER A 36 -14.43 11.91 14.65
C SER A 36 -14.25 11.34 13.24
N LEU A 37 -14.56 12.16 12.23
CA LEU A 37 -14.16 11.95 10.85
C LEU A 37 -12.65 12.20 10.69
N ALA A 38 -11.86 12.06 11.76
CA ALA A 38 -10.51 11.59 11.61
C ALA A 38 -10.61 10.20 10.97
N HIS A 39 -10.48 10.15 9.65
CA HIS A 39 -9.77 9.03 9.06
C HIS A 39 -8.51 8.87 9.90
N ALA A 40 -8.50 7.86 10.79
CA ALA A 40 -7.25 7.33 11.28
C ALA A 40 -6.39 7.14 10.03
N SER A 41 -5.13 7.56 10.09
CA SER A 41 -4.14 7.32 9.03
C SER A 41 -3.87 5.81 8.96
N GLY A 42 -4.89 5.04 8.57
CA GLY A 42 -4.84 3.62 8.40
C GLY A 42 -3.77 3.33 7.36
N GLU A 43 -2.96 2.32 7.65
CA GLU A 43 -1.98 1.81 6.70
C GLU A 43 -2.69 1.58 5.36
N ALA A 44 -2.11 2.04 4.25
CA ALA A 44 -2.75 1.86 2.96
C ALA A 44 -2.93 0.36 2.67
N ASP A 45 -4.15 -0.04 2.31
CA ASP A 45 -4.44 -1.42 1.90
C ASP A 45 -4.04 -1.68 0.44
N LEU A 46 -4.07 -0.63 -0.40
CA LEU A 46 -3.71 -0.67 -1.80
C LEU A 46 -2.99 0.63 -2.19
N VAL A 47 -1.87 0.49 -2.92
CA VAL A 47 -1.11 1.62 -3.44
C VAL A 47 -0.86 1.42 -4.93
N VAL A 48 -1.02 2.49 -5.70
CA VAL A 48 -0.74 2.52 -7.13
C VAL A 48 0.29 3.61 -7.40
N ALA A 49 1.51 3.20 -7.77
CA ALA A 49 2.54 4.10 -8.29
C ALA A 49 2.47 4.16 -9.82
N LYS A 50 2.65 5.35 -10.40
CA LYS A 50 2.61 5.57 -11.86
C LYS A 50 3.74 6.50 -12.26
N ASN A 51 4.25 6.29 -13.48
CA ASN A 51 5.30 7.07 -14.15
C ASN A 51 6.64 7.05 -13.40
N GLY A 52 7.68 6.53 -14.05
CA GLY A 52 9.04 6.51 -13.51
C GLY A 52 9.78 5.22 -13.83
N SER A 53 11.02 5.15 -13.39
CA SER A 53 11.81 3.92 -13.46
C SER A 53 11.25 2.83 -12.54
N PRO A 54 11.58 1.55 -12.77
CA PRO A 54 11.14 0.46 -11.90
C PRO A 54 11.44 0.70 -10.41
N ALA A 55 12.61 1.25 -10.09
CA ALA A 55 13.00 1.59 -8.72
C ALA A 55 12.14 2.71 -8.12
N GLN A 56 11.84 3.77 -8.90
CA GLN A 56 10.98 4.86 -8.46
C GLN A 56 9.55 4.38 -8.21
N LEU A 57 9.02 3.53 -9.09
CA LEU A 57 7.69 2.93 -8.94
C LEU A 57 7.62 2.05 -7.69
N LEU A 58 8.63 1.22 -7.46
CA LEU A 58 8.70 0.38 -6.25
C LEU A 58 8.76 1.24 -4.99
N GLN A 59 9.61 2.26 -4.95
CA GLN A 59 9.70 3.16 -3.79
C GLN A 59 8.38 3.90 -3.55
N GLY A 60 7.76 4.41 -4.61
CA GLY A 60 6.46 5.09 -4.56
C GLY A 60 5.34 4.18 -4.06
N ALA A 61 5.38 2.88 -4.39
CA ALA A 61 4.43 1.90 -3.90
C ALA A 61 4.69 1.48 -2.44
N MET A 62 5.95 1.27 -2.07
CA MET A 62 6.32 0.79 -0.73
C MET A 62 6.20 1.87 0.34
N THR A 63 6.41 3.15 0.02
CA THR A 63 6.41 4.23 1.02
C THR A 63 5.06 4.36 1.74
N PRO A 64 3.90 4.45 1.05
CA PRO A 64 2.60 4.53 1.72
C PRO A 64 2.16 3.20 2.36
N LEU A 65 2.75 2.07 1.93
CA LEU A 65 2.58 0.78 2.59
C LEU A 65 3.37 0.67 3.91
N GLY A 66 4.07 1.71 4.37
CA GLY A 66 4.88 1.67 5.60
C GLY A 66 6.33 1.20 5.38
N GLY A 67 6.77 1.12 4.13
CA GLY A 67 8.14 0.78 3.74
C GLY A 67 8.50 -0.69 3.90
N MET A 68 9.69 -1.06 3.43
CA MET A 68 10.15 -2.46 3.47
C MET A 68 10.27 -3.01 4.89
N LYS A 69 10.62 -2.16 5.88
CA LYS A 69 10.73 -2.55 7.30
C LYS A 69 9.41 -3.00 7.91
N ARG A 70 8.26 -2.73 7.29
CA ARG A 70 6.98 -3.33 7.69
C ARG A 70 6.99 -4.85 7.48
N PHE A 71 7.56 -5.30 6.36
CA PHE A 71 7.54 -6.70 5.90
C PHE A 71 8.79 -7.48 6.28
N VAL A 72 9.96 -6.84 6.23
CA VAL A 72 11.26 -7.46 6.50
C VAL A 72 11.82 -6.90 7.80
N LYS A 73 12.15 -7.79 8.72
CA LYS A 73 12.82 -7.46 9.99
C LYS A 73 14.29 -7.86 9.95
N GLU A 74 15.09 -7.23 10.80
CA GLU A 74 16.51 -7.49 10.90
C GLU A 74 16.80 -8.98 11.16
N GLY A 75 17.81 -9.52 10.47
CA GLY A 75 18.23 -10.91 10.60
C GLY A 75 17.37 -11.94 9.84
N GLN A 76 16.23 -11.53 9.25
CA GLN A 76 15.35 -12.47 8.55
C GLN A 76 15.96 -13.01 7.25
N ARG A 77 15.56 -14.22 6.88
CA ARG A 77 15.82 -14.82 5.57
C ARG A 77 14.58 -14.61 4.71
N VAL A 78 14.73 -13.90 3.60
CA VAL A 78 13.63 -13.52 2.70
C VAL A 78 13.70 -14.38 1.45
N VAL A 79 12.56 -14.88 1.00
CA VAL A 79 12.41 -15.50 -0.33
C VAL A 79 11.54 -14.58 -1.17
N ILE A 80 12.05 -14.22 -2.35
CA ILE A 80 11.29 -13.51 -3.37
C ILE A 80 10.84 -14.54 -4.40
N LYS A 81 9.54 -14.74 -4.50
CA LYS A 81 8.93 -15.52 -5.58
C LYS A 81 8.83 -14.63 -6.83
N ALA A 82 9.81 -14.72 -7.71
CA ALA A 82 9.78 -14.01 -8.98
C ALA A 82 8.91 -14.76 -10.00
N ASN A 83 8.53 -14.06 -11.06
CA ASN A 83 8.08 -14.59 -12.34
C ASN A 83 9.27 -14.56 -13.30
N ILE A 84 10.09 -15.60 -13.21
CA ILE A 84 11.18 -16.00 -14.08
C ILE A 84 10.88 -17.45 -14.50
N ALA A 85 9.68 -17.71 -15.04
CA ALA A 85 9.27 -19.08 -15.40
C ALA A 85 9.63 -19.45 -16.85
N TRP A 86 9.93 -18.46 -17.69
CA TRP A 86 10.09 -18.59 -19.13
C TRP A 86 11.42 -18.03 -19.62
N ALA A 87 12.13 -18.72 -20.52
CA ALA A 87 13.41 -18.27 -21.06
C ALA A 87 13.26 -17.11 -22.08
N ARG A 88 12.83 -15.95 -21.58
CA ARG A 88 12.51 -14.73 -22.35
C ARG A 88 13.46 -13.62 -21.98
N LYS A 89 13.78 -12.78 -22.95
CA LYS A 89 14.62 -11.59 -22.70
C LYS A 89 13.78 -10.46 -22.10
N PRO A 90 14.40 -9.52 -21.35
CA PRO A 90 13.71 -8.39 -20.73
C PRO A 90 12.84 -7.56 -21.70
N GLU A 91 13.27 -7.41 -22.96
CA GLU A 91 12.55 -6.62 -23.98
C GLU A 91 11.19 -7.22 -24.34
N GLN A 92 10.99 -8.52 -24.06
CA GLN A 92 9.73 -9.21 -24.31
C GLN A 92 8.70 -9.01 -23.19
N ALA A 93 9.11 -8.47 -22.04
CA ALA A 93 8.25 -8.17 -20.89
C ALA A 93 7.32 -9.32 -20.44
N CYS A 94 7.78 -10.58 -20.58
CA CYS A 94 7.04 -11.77 -20.16
C CYS A 94 7.36 -12.22 -18.72
N THR A 95 8.50 -11.77 -18.19
CA THR A 95 9.01 -12.05 -16.85
C THR A 95 9.08 -10.76 -16.03
N ASN A 96 9.37 -10.86 -14.73
CA ASN A 96 9.63 -9.66 -13.94
C ASN A 96 10.80 -8.86 -14.53
N ASN A 97 10.65 -7.54 -14.57
CA ASN A 97 11.73 -6.66 -15.00
C ASN A 97 12.96 -6.81 -14.07
N PRO A 98 14.17 -6.98 -14.61
CA PRO A 98 15.37 -7.22 -13.80
C PRO A 98 15.75 -6.05 -12.90
N ASP A 99 15.52 -4.80 -13.34
CA ASP A 99 15.81 -3.60 -12.54
C ASP A 99 14.85 -3.50 -11.34
N LEU A 100 13.58 -3.87 -11.53
CA LEU A 100 12.60 -3.95 -10.44
C LEU A 100 13.06 -4.97 -9.38
N LEU A 101 13.48 -6.15 -9.84
CA LEU A 101 13.91 -7.23 -8.96
C LEU A 101 15.19 -6.85 -8.19
N SER A 102 16.16 -6.23 -8.88
CA SER A 102 17.37 -5.70 -8.26
C SER A 102 17.05 -4.66 -7.17
N ALA A 103 16.17 -3.70 -7.48
CA ALA A 103 15.72 -2.70 -6.51
C ALA A 103 15.02 -3.33 -5.30
N LEU A 104 14.18 -4.34 -5.51
CA LEU A 104 13.49 -5.06 -4.44
C LEU A 104 14.45 -5.81 -3.53
N ILE A 105 15.39 -6.57 -4.12
CA ILE A 105 16.44 -7.28 -3.36
C ILE A 105 17.23 -6.29 -2.50
N LYS A 106 17.62 -5.15 -3.07
CA LYS A 106 18.34 -4.10 -2.33
C LYS A 106 17.50 -3.58 -1.17
N MET A 107 16.23 -3.27 -1.37
CA MET A 107 15.34 -2.80 -0.30
C MET A 107 15.21 -3.83 0.83
N CYS A 108 15.18 -5.13 0.53
CA CYS A 108 15.16 -6.18 1.56
C CYS A 108 16.45 -6.19 2.39
N TYR A 109 17.63 -6.07 1.75
CA TYR A 109 18.90 -5.98 2.46
C TYR A 109 19.03 -4.69 3.27
N ASP A 110 18.63 -3.55 2.71
CA ASP A 110 18.60 -2.25 3.42
C ASP A 110 17.65 -2.29 4.63
N ALA A 111 16.61 -3.13 4.61
CA ALA A 111 15.72 -3.37 5.74
C ALA A 111 16.32 -4.32 6.81
N GLY A 112 17.49 -4.91 6.56
CA GLY A 112 18.23 -5.76 7.50
C GLY A 112 18.09 -7.26 7.24
N ALA A 113 17.64 -7.70 6.06
CA ALA A 113 17.62 -9.11 5.72
C ALA A 113 19.02 -9.74 5.82
N LYS A 114 19.14 -10.89 6.49
CA LYS A 114 20.38 -11.67 6.55
C LYS A 114 20.68 -12.36 5.22
N ARG A 115 19.65 -12.76 4.49
CA ARG A 115 19.75 -13.43 3.19
C ARG A 115 18.49 -13.18 2.39
N VAL A 116 18.65 -12.86 1.11
CA VAL A 116 17.55 -12.80 0.14
C VAL A 116 17.81 -13.88 -0.91
N ALA A 117 16.84 -14.76 -1.13
CA ALA A 117 16.87 -15.76 -2.19
C ALA A 117 15.76 -15.48 -3.20
N VAL A 118 16.08 -15.47 -4.48
CA VAL A 118 15.09 -15.32 -5.56
C VAL A 118 14.81 -16.70 -6.14
N TRP A 119 13.55 -17.11 -6.12
CA TRP A 119 13.13 -18.45 -6.52
C TRP A 119 11.92 -18.38 -7.45
N ASP A 120 11.84 -19.37 -8.32
CA ASP A 120 10.66 -19.65 -9.14
C ASP A 120 10.61 -21.14 -9.49
N HIS A 121 9.43 -21.58 -9.92
CA HIS A 121 9.21 -22.84 -10.59
C HIS A 121 9.19 -22.59 -12.11
N THR A 122 10.17 -23.15 -12.81
CA THR A 122 10.34 -22.92 -14.24
C THR A 122 9.34 -23.73 -15.07
N CYS A 123 8.70 -23.08 -16.05
CA CYS A 123 7.85 -23.73 -17.05
C CYS A 123 8.63 -24.07 -18.34
N ASP A 124 9.77 -23.43 -18.55
CA ASP A 124 10.69 -23.66 -19.68
C ASP A 124 12.00 -24.28 -19.18
N ASN A 125 12.99 -24.49 -20.07
CA ASN A 125 14.29 -25.04 -19.70
C ASN A 125 14.96 -24.21 -18.60
N TYR A 126 15.09 -24.82 -17.41
CA TYR A 126 15.59 -24.18 -16.20
C TYR A 126 17.00 -23.58 -16.34
N GLN A 127 17.86 -24.13 -17.21
CA GLN A 127 19.21 -23.60 -17.44
C GLN A 127 19.18 -22.22 -18.10
N PHE A 128 18.17 -21.96 -18.92
CA PHE A 128 18.01 -20.71 -19.66
C PHE A 128 17.13 -19.72 -18.92
N THR A 129 16.16 -20.20 -18.18
CA THR A 129 15.20 -19.32 -17.51
C THR A 129 15.90 -18.40 -16.50
N PHE A 130 16.69 -18.93 -15.57
CA PHE A 130 17.41 -18.07 -14.59
C PHE A 130 18.47 -17.17 -15.22
N SER A 131 18.98 -17.50 -16.42
CA SER A 131 20.05 -16.74 -17.07
C SER A 131 19.53 -15.71 -18.08
N ARG A 132 18.29 -15.84 -18.55
CA ARG A 132 17.72 -14.98 -19.60
C ARG A 132 16.58 -14.08 -19.12
N SER A 133 15.83 -14.51 -18.10
CA SER A 133 14.62 -13.86 -17.57
C SER A 133 14.87 -12.59 -16.78
#